data_AF-A0A957BXT8-F1
#
_entry.id   AF-A0A957BXT8-F1
#
_cell.length_a   1.000
_cell.length_b   1.000
_cell.length_c   1.000
_cell.angle_alpha   90.00
_cell.angle_beta   90.00
_cell.angle_gamma   90.00
#
_symmetry.space_group_name_H-M   'P 1'
#
loop_
_entity.id
_entity.type
_entity.pdbx_description
1 polymer ?
#
loop_
_entity_poly.entity_id
_entity_poly.type
_entity_poly.pdbx_seq_one_letter_code
_entity_poly.pdbx_strand_id
1 'polypeptide(L)'
;MSTTSTISHALVLPDQNFFDWLRATDPYTRAFERVVVVRSPAGNDLNRYHDVTAVQTPGVWINNDAVSHIRRAYPNVVRIDVINVTTPDQLRTKLETRIAQADRFGENLNDGHINDRFIIMWPSDAQPARILRKFNADLGDGRRNEGIDVFTVPGSNVRAAVDGTVSGIVRQSSALNYGEYVQVTTVFNGQTYVVTYTNLQNISVALGTGVKQGDVIGQAKEAYSRLVVQRSGSGSSGYMLPDIINPTPMIYWETLRLRPTVDGLRVRERPGTQYPALGQVYVLDTLESLEMHGRTLEKLGETDSWIKVRTPNRTEGFVAAWFCQTIPPDMLTGNVNGMNLDLRHVRGGPSPDRLQGLGWLRLPYKATPSQGFPSLNDAHNFYQPRLEAYARAGFKTMVILTHQTYGEGAGYFWPRMYAEDRAKWRDFVPQFAEVCRQIAARYANRNLVAAYQIWNEQ
;
A
#
# COMPACT_ATOMS: atom_id res chain seq x y z
N MET A 1 -17.83 7.79 -5.15
CA MET A 1 -18.16 6.83 -4.07
C MET A 1 -17.03 6.92 -3.06
N SER A 2 -17.32 7.42 -1.86
CA SER A 2 -16.33 7.48 -0.78
C SER A 2 -15.85 6.05 -0.54
N THR A 3 -14.59 5.77 -0.89
CA THR A 3 -13.91 4.56 -0.47
C THR A 3 -13.89 4.63 1.05
N THR A 4 -14.83 3.91 1.68
CA THR A 4 -14.84 3.71 3.12
C THR A 4 -13.46 3.22 3.50
N SER A 5 -12.65 4.13 4.07
CA SER A 5 -11.40 3.76 4.73
C SER A 5 -11.76 2.59 5.62
N THR A 6 -11.05 1.50 5.46
CA THR A 6 -11.22 0.34 6.32
C THR A 6 -10.68 0.70 7.70
N ILE A 7 -11.48 1.43 8.48
CA ILE A 7 -11.10 1.96 9.77
C ILE A 7 -10.51 0.83 10.62
N SER A 8 -9.20 0.92 10.88
CA SER A 8 -8.47 0.06 11.80
C SER A 8 -8.53 0.73 13.16
N HIS A 9 -9.44 0.26 14.03
CA HIS A 9 -9.76 0.92 15.30
C HIS A 9 -9.57 -0.02 16.49
N ALA A 10 -8.80 0.43 17.48
CA ALA A 10 -8.72 -0.20 18.79
C ALA A 10 -9.41 0.61 19.88
N LEU A 11 -10.18 -0.07 20.73
CA LEU A 11 -10.73 0.45 21.97
C LEU A 11 -9.94 -0.15 23.14
N VAL A 12 -9.07 0.66 23.74
CA VAL A 12 -8.14 0.20 24.78
C VAL A 12 -8.79 0.37 26.15
N LEU A 13 -8.93 -0.74 26.86
CA LEU A 13 -9.58 -0.81 28.17
C LEU A 13 -8.58 -1.10 29.30
N PRO A 14 -8.91 -0.72 30.55
CA PRO A 14 -8.10 -1.05 31.72
C PRO A 14 -8.00 -2.56 31.97
N ASP A 15 -6.86 -3.01 32.49
CA ASP A 15 -6.69 -4.42 32.88
C ASP A 15 -7.49 -4.79 34.15
N GLN A 16 -7.52 -3.86 35.11
CA GLN A 16 -8.23 -4.03 36.36
C GLN A 16 -9.74 -4.02 36.12
N ASN A 17 -10.45 -5.02 36.65
CA ASN A 17 -11.89 -5.24 36.44
C ASN A 17 -12.29 -5.26 34.95
N PHE A 18 -11.41 -5.78 34.09
CA PHE A 18 -11.57 -5.77 32.63
C PHE A 18 -12.95 -6.20 32.14
N PHE A 19 -13.57 -7.23 32.72
CA PHE A 19 -14.87 -7.72 32.26
C PHE A 19 -16.02 -6.73 32.46
N ASP A 20 -15.96 -5.87 33.47
CA ASP A 20 -16.98 -4.84 33.67
C ASP A 20 -16.81 -3.71 32.64
N TRP A 21 -15.56 -3.31 32.37
CA TRP A 21 -15.25 -2.40 31.27
C TRP A 21 -15.66 -2.96 29.93
N LEU A 22 -15.33 -4.22 29.63
CA LEU A 22 -15.70 -4.89 28.38
C LEU A 22 -17.23 -4.87 28.20
N ARG A 23 -17.99 -5.27 29.23
CA ARG A 23 -19.46 -5.24 29.19
C ARG A 23 -20.02 -3.85 28.94
N ALA A 24 -19.38 -2.80 29.47
CA ALA A 24 -19.77 -1.42 29.20
C ALA A 24 -19.57 -1.01 27.73
N THR A 25 -18.72 -1.71 26.98
CA THR A 25 -18.46 -1.45 25.56
C THR A 25 -19.27 -2.30 24.58
N ASP A 26 -19.98 -3.33 25.07
CA ASP A 26 -20.73 -4.26 24.22
C ASP A 26 -21.74 -3.57 23.28
N PRO A 27 -22.54 -2.57 23.71
CA PRO A 27 -23.44 -1.87 22.79
C PRO A 27 -22.68 -1.12 21.69
N TYR A 28 -21.53 -0.52 22.03
CA TYR A 28 -20.72 0.27 21.12
C TYR A 28 -20.05 -0.59 20.05
N THR A 29 -19.47 -1.72 20.44
CA THR A 29 -18.83 -2.67 19.49
C THR A 29 -19.84 -3.36 18.56
N ARG A 30 -21.12 -3.40 18.94
CA ARG A 30 -22.22 -3.85 18.06
C ARG A 30 -22.72 -2.74 17.13
N ALA A 31 -22.73 -1.50 17.60
CA ALA A 31 -23.19 -0.34 16.82
C ALA A 31 -22.16 0.09 15.76
N PHE A 32 -20.87 -0.04 16.05
CA PHE A 32 -19.79 0.33 15.16
C PHE A 32 -18.97 -0.90 14.74
N GLU A 33 -18.90 -1.15 13.43
CA GLU A 33 -18.13 -2.29 12.90
C GLU A 33 -16.60 -2.12 13.10
N ARG A 34 -15.87 -3.24 13.15
CA ARG A 34 -14.40 -3.28 13.13
C ARG A 34 -13.70 -2.58 14.31
N VAL A 35 -14.36 -2.56 15.47
CA VAL A 35 -13.75 -2.14 16.74
C VAL A 35 -13.07 -3.34 17.40
N VAL A 36 -11.75 -3.27 17.61
CA VAL A 36 -11.02 -4.28 18.37
C VAL A 36 -10.86 -3.83 19.82
N VAL A 37 -11.40 -4.59 20.75
CA VAL A 37 -11.17 -4.34 22.18
C VAL A 37 -9.79 -4.84 22.56
N VAL A 38 -8.95 -3.95 23.07
CA VAL A 38 -7.59 -4.25 23.52
C VAL A 38 -7.52 -4.13 25.03
N ARG A 39 -7.12 -5.22 25.69
CA ARG A 39 -6.91 -5.26 27.14
C ARG A 39 -5.54 -4.69 27.48
N SER A 40 -5.50 -3.44 27.96
CA SER A 40 -4.28 -2.70 28.30
C SER A 40 -3.29 -2.49 27.12
N PRO A 41 -2.54 -1.38 27.09
CA PRO A 41 -1.42 -1.24 26.14
C PRO A 41 -0.26 -2.22 26.46
N ALA A 42 -0.15 -2.70 27.69
CA ALA A 42 0.92 -3.60 28.10
C ALA A 42 0.88 -4.93 27.33
N GLY A 43 1.93 -5.22 26.56
CA GLY A 43 2.03 -6.44 25.76
C GLY A 43 1.22 -6.42 24.45
N ASN A 44 0.51 -5.33 24.15
CA ASN A 44 -0.23 -5.15 22.90
C ASN A 44 0.41 -4.08 22.03
N ASP A 45 0.63 -4.40 20.75
CA ASP A 45 1.14 -3.44 19.78
C ASP A 45 -0.01 -2.67 19.13
N LEU A 46 -0.14 -1.38 19.48
CA LEU A 46 -1.16 -0.51 18.91
C LEU A 46 -0.75 0.07 17.54
N ASN A 47 0.49 -0.13 17.07
CA ASN A 47 0.95 0.39 15.77
C ASN A 47 0.19 -0.18 14.56
N ARG A 48 -0.60 -1.24 14.75
CA ARG A 48 -1.46 -1.85 13.72
C ARG A 48 -2.79 -1.11 13.52
N TYR A 49 -3.14 -0.18 14.41
CA TYR A 49 -4.38 0.57 14.36
C TYR A 49 -4.10 2.00 13.88
N HIS A 50 -4.97 2.49 13.01
CA HIS A 50 -4.97 3.90 12.61
C HIS A 50 -5.55 4.76 13.75
N ASP A 51 -6.68 4.30 14.28
CA ASP A 51 -7.44 4.98 15.33
C ASP A 51 -7.35 4.20 16.64
N VAL A 52 -7.11 4.92 17.73
CA VAL A 52 -7.17 4.36 19.09
C VAL A 52 -8.12 5.19 19.94
N THR A 53 -9.19 4.58 20.42
CA THR A 53 -9.96 5.11 21.54
C THR A 53 -9.29 4.64 22.84
N ALA A 54 -8.73 5.58 23.58
CA ALA A 54 -8.03 5.33 24.83
C ALA A 54 -8.91 5.70 26.02
N VAL A 55 -9.34 4.68 26.78
CA VAL A 55 -9.99 4.90 28.08
C VAL A 55 -8.93 5.36 29.07
N GLN A 56 -9.00 6.63 29.49
CA GLN A 56 -8.02 7.22 30.39
C GLN A 56 -8.43 7.00 31.85
N THR A 57 -7.83 5.97 32.47
CA THR A 57 -7.95 5.66 33.89
C THR A 57 -6.57 5.51 34.53
N PRO A 58 -6.44 5.71 35.86
CA PRO A 58 -5.19 5.47 36.57
C PRO A 58 -4.62 4.06 36.36
N GLY A 59 -3.30 3.96 36.20
CA GLY A 59 -2.55 2.70 36.10
C GLY A 59 -2.53 2.04 34.72
N VAL A 60 -3.25 2.56 33.73
CA VAL A 60 -3.31 1.98 32.37
C VAL A 60 -2.23 2.53 31.46
N TRP A 61 -1.97 3.83 31.55
CA TRP A 61 -1.03 4.54 30.69
C TRP A 61 0.20 4.96 31.48
N ILE A 62 1.36 5.06 30.80
CA ILE A 62 2.56 5.62 31.42
C ILE A 62 2.22 7.03 31.92
N ASN A 63 2.50 7.30 33.20
CA ASN A 63 2.17 8.56 33.87
C ASN A 63 0.66 8.94 33.84
N ASN A 64 -0.24 7.97 33.63
CA ASN A 64 -1.69 8.18 33.48
C ASN A 64 -2.08 9.12 32.33
N ASP A 65 -1.21 9.26 31.31
CA ASP A 65 -1.46 10.08 30.13
C ASP A 65 -1.46 9.19 28.89
N ALA A 66 -2.67 8.95 28.36
CA ALA A 66 -2.85 8.12 27.18
C ALA A 66 -2.17 8.72 25.95
N VAL A 67 -2.29 10.04 25.75
CA VAL A 67 -1.76 10.72 24.56
C VAL A 67 -0.25 10.64 24.55
N SER A 68 0.40 11.05 25.65
CA SER A 68 1.87 11.02 25.76
C SER A 68 2.42 9.59 25.64
N HIS A 69 1.75 8.61 26.27
CA HIS A 69 2.16 7.21 26.16
C HIS A 69 2.06 6.72 24.71
N ILE A 70 0.91 6.92 24.05
CA ILE A 70 0.69 6.41 22.69
C ILE A 70 1.63 7.09 21.69
N ARG A 71 1.80 8.42 21.76
CA ARG A 71 2.72 9.15 20.87
C ARG A 71 4.17 8.69 21.00
N ARG A 72 4.57 8.24 22.19
CA ARG A 72 5.91 7.72 22.45
C ARG A 72 6.09 6.28 21.97
N ALA A 73 5.13 5.40 22.25
CA ALA A 73 5.28 3.95 22.07
C ALA A 73 4.73 3.44 20.72
N TYR A 74 3.72 4.10 20.17
CA TYR A 74 2.98 3.63 18.99
C TYR A 74 2.88 4.73 17.92
N PRO A 75 3.99 5.08 17.27
CA PRO A 75 4.05 6.19 16.32
C PRO A 75 3.16 6.01 15.07
N ASN A 76 2.66 4.81 14.76
CA ASN A 76 1.73 4.60 13.65
C ASN A 76 0.27 4.95 13.98
N VAL A 77 -0.08 5.12 15.26
CA VAL A 77 -1.43 5.57 15.63
C VAL A 77 -1.57 7.02 15.18
N VAL A 78 -2.51 7.29 14.28
CA VAL A 78 -2.73 8.62 13.72
C VAL A 78 -3.67 9.39 14.64
N ARG A 79 -4.84 8.82 14.91
CA ARG A 79 -5.87 9.39 15.77
C ARG A 79 -5.87 8.76 17.14
N ILE A 80 -5.91 9.62 18.16
CA ILE A 80 -6.14 9.21 19.54
C ILE A 80 -7.41 9.90 20.03
N ASP A 81 -8.44 9.12 20.28
CA ASP A 81 -9.70 9.54 20.88
C ASP A 81 -9.65 9.21 22.38
N VAL A 82 -9.57 10.23 23.25
CA VAL A 82 -9.45 10.01 24.69
C VAL A 82 -10.83 10.04 25.36
N ILE A 83 -11.18 8.97 26.08
CA ILE A 83 -12.37 8.97 26.93
C ILE A 83 -11.94 9.06 28.39
N ASN A 84 -12.15 10.23 28.99
CA ASN A 84 -11.89 10.50 30.40
C ASN A 84 -13.03 9.98 31.27
N VAL A 85 -12.82 8.85 31.95
CA VAL A 85 -13.78 8.18 32.83
C VAL A 85 -13.06 7.43 33.93
N THR A 86 -13.71 7.22 35.07
CA THR A 86 -13.16 6.46 36.20
C THR A 86 -13.91 5.16 36.50
N THR A 87 -15.09 4.96 35.90
CA THR A 87 -15.89 3.74 36.09
C THR A 87 -16.45 3.18 34.76
N PRO A 88 -16.76 1.87 34.70
CA PRO A 88 -17.43 1.27 33.56
C PRO A 88 -18.77 1.93 33.20
N ASP A 89 -19.56 2.37 34.19
CA ASP A 89 -20.85 3.03 33.93
C ASP A 89 -20.68 4.42 33.29
N GLN A 90 -19.65 5.17 33.69
CA GLN A 90 -19.32 6.42 33.01
C GLN A 90 -18.90 6.19 31.56
N LEU A 91 -18.10 5.14 31.30
CA LEU A 91 -17.74 4.75 29.93
C LEU A 91 -18.99 4.42 29.13
N ARG A 92 -19.89 3.59 29.68
CA ARG A 92 -21.14 3.21 29.02
C ARG A 92 -21.95 4.44 28.62
N THR A 93 -22.19 5.38 29.54
CA THR A 93 -22.94 6.61 29.26
C THR A 93 -22.31 7.43 28.12
N LYS A 94 -20.97 7.56 28.10
CA LYS A 94 -20.25 8.27 27.04
C LYS A 94 -20.40 7.56 25.69
N LEU A 95 -20.28 6.24 25.67
CA LEU A 95 -20.43 5.44 24.45
C LEU A 95 -21.88 5.39 23.96
N GLU A 96 -22.88 5.33 24.84
CA GLU A 96 -24.31 5.39 24.48
C GLU A 96 -24.67 6.72 23.82
N THR A 97 -24.13 7.83 24.32
CA THR A 97 -24.27 9.14 23.68
C THR A 97 -23.73 9.11 22.24
N ARG A 98 -22.55 8.51 22.04
CA ARG A 98 -21.94 8.36 20.72
C ARG A 98 -22.77 7.49 19.77
N ILE A 99 -23.32 6.38 20.28
CA ILE A 99 -24.22 5.51 19.51
C ILE A 99 -25.47 6.28 19.08
N ALA A 100 -26.12 7.00 20.01
CA ALA A 100 -27.33 7.78 19.73
C ALA A 100 -27.11 8.87 18.67
N GLN A 101 -25.89 9.42 18.58
CA GLN A 101 -25.51 10.45 17.62
C GLN A 101 -24.89 9.89 16.33
N ALA A 102 -24.72 8.56 16.22
CA ALA A 102 -23.94 7.92 15.17
C ALA A 102 -22.52 8.50 15.04
N ASP A 103 -21.94 8.93 16.17
CA ASP A 103 -20.66 9.63 16.24
C ASP A 103 -19.60 8.73 16.88
N ARG A 104 -18.96 7.89 16.06
CA ARG A 104 -18.02 6.84 16.51
C ARG A 104 -16.98 7.38 17.50
N PHE A 105 -16.34 8.49 17.17
CA PHE A 105 -15.23 9.04 17.94
C PHE A 105 -15.62 10.24 18.79
N GLY A 106 -16.88 10.68 18.78
CA GLY A 106 -17.29 11.90 19.48
C GLY A 106 -16.86 13.19 18.77
N GLU A 107 -16.64 13.17 17.46
CA GLU A 107 -16.13 14.30 16.67
C GLU A 107 -16.98 15.56 16.84
N ASN A 108 -18.27 15.43 17.16
CA ASN A 108 -19.17 16.56 17.36
C ASN A 108 -19.00 17.26 18.73
N LEU A 109 -18.31 16.63 19.70
CA LEU A 109 -18.16 17.18 21.06
C LEU A 109 -17.21 18.37 21.11
N ASN A 110 -16.24 18.47 20.19
CA ASN A 110 -15.27 19.58 20.07
C ASN A 110 -14.61 20.02 21.39
N ASP A 111 -14.39 19.10 22.34
CA ASP A 111 -13.84 19.36 23.67
C ASP A 111 -12.33 19.05 23.79
N GLY A 112 -11.65 18.83 22.65
CA GLY A 112 -10.21 18.56 22.58
C GLY A 112 -9.78 17.13 22.90
N HIS A 113 -10.72 16.19 23.07
CA HIS A 113 -10.37 14.79 23.33
C HIS A 113 -9.76 14.05 22.13
N ILE A 114 -10.05 14.50 20.90
CA ILE A 114 -9.45 13.96 19.68
C ILE A 114 -8.09 14.61 19.46
N ASN A 115 -7.07 13.76 19.41
CA ASN A 115 -5.69 14.14 19.22
C ASN A 115 -5.21 13.47 17.94
N ASP A 116 -5.32 14.17 16.82
CA ASP A 116 -4.82 13.71 15.52
C ASP A 116 -3.35 14.10 15.31
N ARG A 117 -2.64 13.30 14.52
CA ARG A 117 -1.27 13.56 14.08
C ARG A 117 -1.29 14.10 12.66
N PHE A 118 -0.46 15.11 12.38
CA PHE A 118 -0.21 15.52 11.00
C PHE A 118 0.50 14.39 10.24
N ILE A 119 -0.12 13.93 9.16
CA ILE A 119 0.43 12.89 8.28
C ILE A 119 0.47 13.37 6.84
N ILE A 120 1.36 12.76 6.06
CA ILE A 120 1.45 12.95 4.61
C ILE A 120 1.38 11.57 3.94
N MET A 121 0.69 11.45 2.81
CA MET A 121 0.67 10.19 2.05
C MET A 121 1.92 10.03 1.20
N TRP A 122 2.15 8.82 0.71
CA TRP A 122 3.17 8.55 -0.30
C TRP A 122 2.82 9.25 -1.63
N PRO A 123 3.70 10.12 -2.18
CA PRO A 123 3.33 10.97 -3.32
C PRO A 123 3.63 10.37 -4.70
N SER A 124 4.28 9.22 -4.80
CA SER A 124 4.76 8.68 -6.09
C SER A 124 3.98 7.44 -6.53
N ASP A 125 3.52 7.41 -7.79
CA ASP A 125 2.91 6.22 -8.39
C ASP A 125 3.96 5.14 -8.77
N ALA A 126 5.26 5.47 -8.76
CA ALA A 126 6.31 4.53 -9.14
C ALA A 126 6.45 3.36 -8.15
N GLN A 127 6.72 2.18 -8.69
CA GLN A 127 6.85 0.94 -7.94
C GLN A 127 8.17 0.21 -8.25
N PRO A 128 8.76 -0.50 -7.26
CA PRO A 128 8.34 -0.54 -5.86
C PRO A 128 8.63 0.78 -5.14
N ALA A 129 7.66 1.27 -4.38
CA ALA A 129 7.81 2.48 -3.57
C ALA A 129 8.92 2.31 -2.51
N ARG A 130 9.83 3.29 -2.43
CA ARG A 130 10.94 3.36 -1.48
C ARG A 130 11.54 4.77 -1.42
N ILE A 131 12.21 5.11 -0.32
CA ILE A 131 12.99 6.33 -0.18
C ILE A 131 14.42 6.05 -0.62
N LEU A 132 14.93 6.81 -1.58
CA LEU A 132 16.28 6.65 -2.13
C LEU A 132 17.34 7.37 -1.29
N ARG A 133 17.02 8.56 -0.79
CA ARG A 133 17.89 9.35 0.10
C ARG A 133 17.09 9.89 1.27
N LYS A 134 17.58 9.62 2.48
CA LYS A 134 16.97 10.00 3.76
C LYS A 134 17.10 11.52 3.97
N PHE A 135 16.29 12.04 4.89
CA PHE A 135 16.46 13.39 5.41
C PHE A 135 17.86 13.57 6.01
N ASN A 136 18.45 14.74 5.79
CA ASN A 136 19.80 15.10 6.23
C ASN A 136 20.93 14.21 5.66
N ALA A 137 20.66 13.42 4.61
CA ALA A 137 21.70 12.73 3.87
C ALA A 137 22.68 13.75 3.26
N ASP A 138 23.97 13.40 3.20
CA ASP A 138 24.97 14.22 2.54
C ASP A 138 24.71 14.26 1.03
N LEU A 139 24.65 15.46 0.44
CA LEU A 139 24.48 15.66 -0.99
C LEU A 139 25.77 16.07 -1.69
N GLY A 140 26.88 16.23 -0.96
CA GLY A 140 28.09 16.88 -1.45
C GLY A 140 28.03 18.40 -1.29
N ASP A 141 29.18 19.05 -1.48
CA ASP A 141 29.33 20.52 -1.46
C ASP A 141 28.80 21.21 -0.19
N GLY A 142 28.85 20.50 0.95
CA GLY A 142 28.33 20.98 2.23
C GLY A 142 26.80 21.00 2.34
N ARG A 143 26.07 20.52 1.32
CA ARG A 143 24.61 20.47 1.32
C ARG A 143 24.09 19.19 1.95
N ARG A 144 22.98 19.32 2.67
CA ARG A 144 22.23 18.21 3.28
C ARG A 144 20.87 18.08 2.61
N ASN A 145 20.32 16.87 2.58
CA ASN A 145 19.00 16.64 2.04
C ASN A 145 17.92 17.29 2.91
N GLU A 146 17.25 18.30 2.38
CA GLU A 146 16.21 19.11 3.03
C GLU A 146 14.88 18.36 3.19
N GLY A 147 14.75 17.19 2.55
CA GLY A 147 13.55 16.36 2.60
C GLY A 147 13.90 14.90 2.46
N ILE A 148 13.03 14.14 1.82
CA ILE A 148 13.30 12.77 1.40
C ILE A 148 13.25 12.68 -0.12
N ASP A 149 14.12 11.87 -0.71
CA ASP A 149 14.04 11.62 -2.15
C ASP A 149 13.21 10.36 -2.36
N VAL A 150 11.97 10.56 -2.81
CA VAL A 150 11.06 9.46 -3.14
C VAL A 150 11.43 8.87 -4.49
N PHE A 151 11.43 7.55 -4.59
CA PHE A 151 11.65 6.88 -5.87
C PHE A 151 10.54 7.25 -6.87
N THR A 152 10.93 7.64 -8.08
CA THR A 152 10.03 7.92 -9.20
C THR A 152 10.58 7.28 -10.47
N VAL A 153 9.74 7.22 -11.50
CA VAL A 153 10.17 6.92 -12.88
C VAL A 153 9.77 8.12 -13.75
N PRO A 154 10.62 8.61 -14.66
CA PRO A 154 10.25 9.71 -15.56
C PRO A 154 8.90 9.46 -16.25
N GLY A 155 7.99 10.44 -16.20
CA GLY A 155 6.63 10.35 -16.72
C GLY A 155 5.59 9.76 -15.75
N SER A 156 6.01 9.11 -14.65
CA SER A 156 5.07 8.64 -13.60
C SER A 156 4.42 9.82 -12.88
N ASN A 157 3.18 9.66 -12.41
CA ASN A 157 2.50 10.74 -11.70
C ASN A 157 3.11 10.96 -10.31
N VAL A 158 3.21 12.24 -9.94
CA VAL A 158 3.39 12.69 -8.56
C VAL A 158 2.07 13.26 -8.08
N ARG A 159 1.69 12.92 -6.84
CA ARG A 159 0.40 13.25 -6.23
C ARG A 159 0.58 14.13 -5.00
N ALA A 160 -0.44 14.94 -4.72
CA ALA A 160 -0.51 15.74 -3.52
C ALA A 160 -0.50 14.82 -2.29
N ALA A 161 0.49 15.02 -1.42
CA ALA A 161 0.64 14.24 -0.19
C ALA A 161 -0.34 14.68 0.92
N VAL A 162 -0.96 15.85 0.78
CA VAL A 162 -1.86 16.48 1.74
C VAL A 162 -2.99 17.22 1.04
N ASP A 163 -4.12 17.37 1.72
CA ASP A 163 -5.11 18.39 1.39
C ASP A 163 -4.51 19.79 1.61
N GLY A 164 -4.80 20.73 0.72
CA GLY A 164 -4.34 22.10 0.89
C GLY A 164 -4.56 22.98 -0.33
N THR A 165 -3.86 24.12 -0.35
CA THR A 165 -3.90 25.07 -1.46
C THR A 165 -2.54 25.14 -2.13
N VAL A 166 -2.50 25.12 -3.46
CA VAL A 166 -1.28 25.32 -4.23
C VAL A 166 -0.77 26.75 -4.00
N SER A 167 0.33 26.89 -3.29
CA SER A 167 0.88 28.18 -2.84
C SER A 167 2.11 28.63 -3.63
N GLY A 168 2.70 27.72 -4.43
CA GLY A 168 3.85 28.03 -5.27
C GLY A 168 3.96 27.08 -6.45
N ILE A 169 4.33 27.61 -7.61
CA ILE A 169 4.69 26.83 -8.80
C ILE A 169 5.93 27.47 -9.40
N VAL A 170 6.98 26.68 -9.57
CA VAL A 170 8.21 27.10 -10.23
C VAL A 170 8.47 26.19 -11.41
N ARG A 171 8.58 26.80 -12.61
CA ARG A 171 8.79 26.12 -13.90
C ARG A 171 10.17 26.38 -14.50
N GLN A 172 11.01 27.13 -13.80
CA GLN A 172 12.33 27.54 -14.26
C GLN A 172 13.37 27.19 -13.19
N SER A 173 14.63 27.02 -13.62
CA SER A 173 15.72 26.76 -12.69
C SER A 173 15.80 27.84 -11.61
N SER A 174 15.97 27.41 -10.36
CA SER A 174 16.12 28.28 -9.19
C SER A 174 17.40 27.97 -8.43
N ALA A 175 17.81 28.88 -7.55
CA ALA A 175 18.99 28.69 -6.68
C ALA A 175 18.90 27.43 -5.80
N LEU A 176 17.68 26.92 -5.52
CA LEU A 176 17.46 25.71 -4.73
C LEU A 176 17.90 24.43 -5.47
N ASN A 177 18.01 24.50 -6.80
CA ASN A 177 18.27 23.35 -7.67
C ASN A 177 17.24 22.21 -7.49
N TYR A 178 15.96 22.58 -7.41
CA TYR A 178 14.83 21.65 -7.24
C TYR A 178 14.19 21.23 -8.57
N GLY A 179 14.72 21.66 -9.72
CA GLY A 179 14.01 21.55 -10.99
C GLY A 179 12.67 22.30 -10.96
N GLU A 180 11.70 21.87 -11.75
CA GLU A 180 10.33 22.39 -11.61
C GLU A 180 9.69 21.80 -10.36
N TYR A 181 8.95 22.62 -9.61
CA TYR A 181 8.33 22.20 -8.36
C TYR A 181 7.00 22.88 -8.08
N VAL A 182 6.21 22.22 -7.26
CA VAL A 182 4.93 22.71 -6.73
C VAL A 182 5.02 22.76 -5.21
N GLN A 183 4.41 23.77 -4.60
CA GLN A 183 4.22 23.89 -3.16
C GLN A 183 2.74 23.84 -2.82
N VAL A 184 2.38 23.05 -1.82
CA VAL A 184 1.03 22.97 -1.26
C VAL A 184 1.09 23.39 0.20
N THR A 185 0.34 24.42 0.56
CA THR A 185 0.20 24.89 1.94
C THR A 185 -1.04 24.28 2.57
N THR A 186 -0.92 23.83 3.82
CA THR A 186 -2.02 23.29 4.62
C THR A 186 -1.91 23.76 6.06
N VAL A 187 -3.03 23.78 6.77
CA VAL A 187 -3.10 24.15 8.19
C VAL A 187 -3.65 22.96 8.97
N PHE A 188 -2.91 22.53 9.99
CA PHE A 188 -3.27 21.43 10.85
C PHE A 188 -3.06 21.82 12.31
N ASN A 189 -4.10 21.73 13.14
CA ASN A 189 -4.10 22.15 14.54
C ASN A 189 -3.51 23.56 14.76
N GLY A 190 -3.91 24.52 13.92
CA GLY A 190 -3.41 25.91 13.96
C GLY A 190 -1.98 26.09 13.46
N GLN A 191 -1.27 25.01 13.12
CA GLN A 191 0.08 25.05 12.59
C GLN A 191 0.06 25.02 11.06
N THR A 192 0.80 25.94 10.43
CA THR A 192 0.96 25.98 8.97
C THR A 192 2.10 25.09 8.51
N TYR A 193 1.83 24.23 7.54
CA TYR A 193 2.78 23.36 6.86
C TYR A 193 2.85 23.71 5.37
N VAL A 194 4.05 23.62 4.79
CA VAL A 194 4.27 23.72 3.34
C VAL A 194 4.94 22.44 2.86
N VAL A 195 4.32 21.77 1.90
CA VAL A 195 4.86 20.54 1.27
C VAL A 195 5.30 20.87 -0.14
N THR A 196 6.58 20.69 -0.44
CA THR A 196 7.18 20.95 -1.76
C THR A 196 7.50 19.65 -2.47
N TYR A 197 7.09 19.56 -3.74
CA TYR A 197 7.29 18.42 -4.64
C TYR A 197 8.17 18.86 -5.81
N THR A 198 9.33 18.25 -5.96
CA THR A 198 10.40 18.73 -6.86
C THR A 198 10.62 17.81 -8.06
N ASN A 199 11.50 18.21 -8.98
CA ASN A 199 11.84 17.47 -10.19
C ASN A 199 10.59 17.05 -10.98
N LEU A 200 9.67 17.98 -11.15
CA LEU A 200 8.43 17.76 -11.90
C LEU A 200 8.61 18.11 -13.38
N GLN A 201 7.66 17.64 -14.17
CA GLN A 201 7.33 18.06 -15.52
C GLN A 201 5.81 17.95 -15.69
N ASN A 202 5.24 18.56 -16.74
CA ASN A 202 3.80 18.48 -17.02
C ASN A 202 2.91 18.81 -15.79
N ILE A 203 3.26 19.88 -15.06
CA ILE A 203 2.51 20.33 -13.88
C ILE A 203 1.04 20.60 -14.26
N SER A 204 0.13 19.88 -13.61
CA SER A 204 -1.31 19.82 -13.93
C SER A 204 -2.19 20.70 -13.05
N VAL A 205 -1.62 21.32 -12.01
CA VAL A 205 -2.33 22.20 -11.07
C VAL A 205 -2.02 23.68 -11.32
N ALA A 206 -2.88 24.56 -10.81
CA ALA A 206 -2.74 26.01 -10.93
C ALA A 206 -2.51 26.68 -9.56
N LEU A 207 -1.87 27.85 -9.57
CA LEU A 207 -1.63 28.61 -8.35
C LEU A 207 -2.97 29.03 -7.71
N GLY A 208 -3.07 28.91 -6.39
CA GLY A 208 -4.26 29.29 -5.62
C GLY A 208 -5.39 28.25 -5.62
N THR A 209 -5.28 27.15 -6.37
CA THR A 209 -6.32 26.12 -6.36
C THR A 209 -6.19 25.18 -5.17
N GLY A 210 -7.33 24.75 -4.63
CA GLY A 210 -7.38 23.66 -3.66
C GLY A 210 -7.03 22.32 -4.32
N VAL A 211 -6.29 21.48 -3.62
CA VAL A 211 -6.00 20.10 -3.99
C VAL A 211 -6.37 19.18 -2.83
N LYS A 212 -6.82 17.98 -3.18
CA LYS A 212 -7.03 16.88 -2.25
C LYS A 212 -5.83 15.95 -2.25
N GLN A 213 -5.57 15.36 -1.09
CA GLN A 213 -4.62 14.29 -0.93
C GLN A 213 -4.92 13.20 -1.98
N GLY A 214 -3.92 12.86 -2.81
CA GLY A 214 -4.03 11.90 -3.91
C GLY A 214 -4.26 12.52 -5.30
N ASP A 215 -4.61 13.80 -5.39
CA ASP A 215 -4.73 14.51 -6.67
C ASP A 215 -3.39 14.56 -7.40
N VAL A 216 -3.41 14.42 -8.73
CA VAL A 216 -2.19 14.53 -9.55
C VAL A 216 -1.74 15.98 -9.61
N ILE A 217 -0.50 16.24 -9.18
CA ILE A 217 0.12 17.58 -9.20
C ILE A 217 1.00 17.80 -10.45
N GLY A 218 1.51 16.72 -11.01
CA GLY A 218 2.37 16.71 -12.19
C GLY A 218 2.97 15.33 -12.40
N GLN A 219 3.93 15.24 -13.31
CA GLN A 219 4.69 14.01 -13.57
C GLN A 219 6.14 14.16 -13.10
N ALA A 220 6.76 13.08 -12.69
CA ALA A 220 8.17 13.06 -12.36
C ALA A 220 9.02 13.26 -13.62
N LYS A 221 10.04 14.12 -13.54
CA LYS A 221 11.03 14.33 -14.60
C LYS A 221 12.21 13.36 -14.47
N GLU A 222 12.58 13.02 -13.24
CA GLU A 222 13.79 12.26 -12.92
C GLU A 222 13.45 10.92 -12.23
N ALA A 223 14.49 10.15 -11.90
CA ALA A 223 14.37 8.92 -11.11
C ALA A 223 14.03 9.17 -9.62
N TYR A 224 13.96 10.43 -9.19
CA TYR A 224 13.45 10.82 -7.89
C TYR A 224 12.71 12.16 -7.93
N SER A 225 11.75 12.31 -7.02
CA SER A 225 11.21 13.60 -6.59
C SER A 225 11.58 13.81 -5.13
N ARG A 226 12.16 14.97 -4.79
CA ARG A 226 12.35 15.34 -3.38
C ARG A 226 11.06 15.90 -2.82
N LEU A 227 10.61 15.31 -1.71
CA LEU A 227 9.51 15.78 -0.89
C LEU A 227 10.07 16.53 0.31
N VAL A 228 9.85 17.85 0.35
CA VAL A 228 10.31 18.72 1.45
C VAL A 228 9.10 19.16 2.25
N VAL A 229 9.22 19.17 3.58
CA VAL A 229 8.17 19.65 4.47
C VAL A 229 8.72 20.75 5.36
N GLN A 230 8.02 21.88 5.38
CA GLN A 230 8.30 23.00 6.27
C GLN A 230 7.19 23.15 7.31
N ARG A 231 7.55 23.51 8.55
CA ARG A 231 6.63 23.84 9.64
C ARG A 231 6.91 25.25 10.13
N SER A 232 6.12 26.21 9.64
CA SER A 232 6.34 27.64 9.83
C SER A 232 6.59 27.99 11.30
N GLY A 233 7.72 28.66 11.58
CA GLY A 233 8.10 29.14 12.91
C GLY A 233 8.62 28.09 13.90
N SER A 234 8.78 26.83 13.51
CA SER A 234 9.22 25.77 14.43
C SER A 234 10.00 24.63 13.76
N GLY A 235 10.47 24.81 12.53
CA GLY A 235 11.36 23.84 11.89
C GLY A 235 12.83 24.21 12.08
N SER A 236 13.71 23.36 11.57
CA SER A 236 15.16 23.56 11.65
C SER A 236 15.64 24.60 10.64
N SER A 237 16.61 25.41 11.06
CA SER A 237 17.45 26.22 10.19
C SER A 237 18.70 25.44 9.75
N GLY A 238 19.55 26.03 8.90
CA GLY A 238 20.78 25.37 8.39
C GLY A 238 20.62 24.68 7.03
N TYR A 239 19.47 24.87 6.40
CA TYR A 239 19.15 24.45 5.03
C TYR A 239 18.95 25.70 4.14
N MET A 240 18.78 25.52 2.83
CA MET A 240 18.51 26.65 1.93
C MET A 240 17.12 27.24 2.18
N LEU A 241 16.18 26.36 2.53
CA LEU A 241 14.85 26.75 3.01
C LEU A 241 14.82 26.81 4.55
N PRO A 242 14.09 27.76 5.14
CA PRO A 242 13.87 27.80 6.59
C PRO A 242 12.81 26.77 7.02
N ASP A 243 12.69 26.57 8.33
CA ASP A 243 11.60 25.81 8.95
C ASP A 243 11.46 24.36 8.47
N ILE A 244 12.56 23.73 8.09
CA ILE A 244 12.56 22.38 7.54
C ILE A 244 12.36 21.34 8.65
N ILE A 245 11.52 20.34 8.39
CA ILE A 245 11.27 19.22 9.31
C ILE A 245 11.45 17.90 8.58
N ASN A 246 11.87 16.85 9.30
CA ASN A 246 12.04 15.52 8.74
C ASN A 246 10.68 14.95 8.28
N PRO A 247 10.44 14.66 6.99
CA PRO A 247 9.17 14.12 6.51
C PRO A 247 8.92 12.66 6.93
N THR A 248 9.97 11.88 7.20
CA THR A 248 9.88 10.43 7.43
C THR A 248 8.87 10.03 8.51
N PRO A 249 8.81 10.67 9.70
CA PRO A 249 7.83 10.30 10.73
C PRO A 249 6.38 10.61 10.35
N MET A 250 6.15 11.53 9.41
CA MET A 250 4.81 11.95 8.98
C MET A 250 4.22 11.04 7.90
N ILE A 251 5.06 10.26 7.21
CA ILE A 251 4.55 9.35 6.19
C ILE A 251 3.64 8.32 6.83
N TYR A 252 2.40 8.26 6.34
CA TYR A 252 1.46 7.22 6.66
C TYR A 252 0.81 6.66 5.40
N TRP A 253 0.81 5.34 5.28
CA TRP A 253 0.24 4.60 4.16
C TRP A 253 -0.51 3.39 4.73
N GLU A 254 -1.83 3.53 4.92
CA GLU A 254 -2.70 2.53 5.57
C GLU A 254 -2.54 1.12 4.98
N THR A 255 -2.43 1.06 3.65
CA THR A 255 -2.31 -0.18 2.89
C THR A 255 -0.85 -0.60 2.64
N LEU A 256 0.13 -0.03 3.33
CA LEU A 256 1.53 -0.46 3.17
C LEU A 256 1.65 -1.94 3.53
N ARG A 257 2.05 -2.73 2.55
CA ARG A 257 2.43 -4.13 2.73
C ARG A 257 3.70 -4.42 1.96
N LEU A 258 4.45 -5.39 2.46
CA LEU A 258 5.71 -5.83 1.87
C LEU A 258 5.55 -7.24 1.35
N ARG A 259 6.33 -7.58 0.32
CA ARG A 259 6.52 -8.96 -0.14
C ARG A 259 8.01 -9.29 -0.21
N PRO A 260 8.39 -10.56 0.04
CA PRO A 260 9.72 -11.04 -0.29
C PRO A 260 10.02 -10.96 -1.79
N THR A 261 11.28 -10.76 -2.12
CA THR A 261 11.83 -10.84 -3.49
C THR A 261 12.53 -12.17 -3.75
N VAL A 262 12.65 -13.01 -2.72
CA VAL A 262 13.29 -14.32 -2.72
C VAL A 262 12.42 -15.32 -1.97
N ASP A 263 12.48 -16.59 -2.34
CA ASP A 263 11.79 -17.65 -1.62
C ASP A 263 12.54 -18.10 -0.37
N GLY A 264 11.79 -18.47 0.68
CA GLY A 264 12.34 -18.97 1.92
C GLY A 264 13.10 -17.92 2.74
N LEU A 265 12.76 -16.63 2.59
CA LEU A 265 13.34 -15.52 3.35
C LEU A 265 13.11 -15.75 4.84
N ARG A 266 14.20 -15.77 5.63
CA ARG A 266 14.13 -16.05 7.07
C ARG A 266 13.59 -14.86 7.85
N VAL A 267 12.62 -15.14 8.71
CA VAL A 267 12.12 -14.23 9.75
C VAL A 267 12.91 -14.52 11.03
N ARG A 268 13.51 -13.49 11.64
CA ARG A 268 14.42 -13.64 12.77
C ARG A 268 13.93 -12.94 14.02
N GLU A 269 14.38 -13.38 15.17
CA GLU A 269 13.99 -12.80 16.47
C GLU A 269 14.48 -11.34 16.63
N ARG A 270 15.67 -11.03 16.10
CA ARG A 270 16.29 -9.70 16.15
C ARG A 270 16.98 -9.36 14.82
N PRO A 271 17.32 -8.09 14.58
CA PRO A 271 18.08 -7.66 13.39
C PRO A 271 19.46 -8.31 13.31
N GLY A 272 19.64 -9.30 12.43
CA GLY A 272 20.95 -9.90 12.18
C GLY A 272 20.92 -11.40 11.89
N THR A 273 21.88 -11.90 11.13
CA THR A 273 21.96 -13.31 10.74
C THR A 273 22.36 -14.24 11.89
N GLN A 274 22.92 -13.69 12.97
CA GLN A 274 23.32 -14.38 14.19
C GLN A 274 22.15 -14.81 15.08
N TYR A 275 20.97 -14.21 14.91
CA TYR A 275 19.81 -14.49 15.76
C TYR A 275 18.97 -15.65 15.21
N PRO A 276 18.29 -16.43 16.08
CA PRO A 276 17.45 -17.55 15.65
C PRO A 276 16.43 -17.17 14.58
N ALA A 277 16.19 -18.09 13.64
CA ALA A 277 15.09 -17.98 12.70
C ALA A 277 13.79 -18.46 13.37
N LEU A 278 12.77 -17.62 13.35
CA LEU A 278 11.43 -17.92 13.85
C LEU A 278 10.56 -18.60 12.78
N GLY A 279 10.94 -18.46 11.50
CA GLY A 279 10.23 -19.03 10.37
C GLY A 279 10.78 -18.55 9.04
N GLN A 280 10.05 -18.85 7.97
CA GLN A 280 10.35 -18.42 6.61
C GLN A 280 9.11 -17.87 5.93
N VAL A 281 9.32 -16.94 5.01
CA VAL A 281 8.29 -16.36 4.14
C VAL A 281 8.71 -16.45 2.68
N TYR A 282 7.73 -16.53 1.79
CA TYR A 282 7.88 -16.81 0.36
C TYR A 282 7.40 -15.62 -0.49
N VAL A 283 7.72 -15.62 -1.78
CA VAL A 283 7.44 -14.47 -2.67
C VAL A 283 5.95 -14.09 -2.80
N LEU A 284 5.05 -15.01 -2.45
CA LEU A 284 3.60 -14.78 -2.44
C LEU A 284 3.07 -14.33 -1.07
N ASP A 285 3.90 -14.38 -0.02
CA ASP A 285 3.49 -13.95 1.31
C ASP A 285 3.44 -12.43 1.38
N THR A 286 2.41 -11.94 2.07
CA THR A 286 2.23 -10.52 2.38
C THR A 286 2.62 -10.26 3.82
N LEU A 287 3.53 -9.31 4.03
CA LEU A 287 4.04 -8.91 5.34
C LEU A 287 3.47 -7.54 5.73
N GLU A 288 3.04 -7.43 6.97
CA GLU A 288 2.68 -6.17 7.62
C GLU A 288 3.94 -5.56 8.24
N SER A 289 4.21 -4.27 7.99
CA SER A 289 5.28 -3.58 8.70
C SER A 289 4.84 -3.21 10.11
N LEU A 290 5.69 -3.47 11.10
CA LEU A 290 5.48 -3.09 12.50
C LEU A 290 6.34 -1.88 12.89
N GLU A 291 6.83 -1.14 11.91
CA GLU A 291 7.59 0.09 12.08
C GLU A 291 6.82 1.29 11.51
N MET A 292 7.30 2.50 11.78
CA MET A 292 6.82 3.68 11.05
C MET A 292 6.91 3.46 9.54
N HIS A 293 5.84 3.78 8.81
CA HIS A 293 5.77 3.56 7.37
C HIS A 293 6.93 4.26 6.62
N GLY A 294 7.25 5.50 6.97
CA GLY A 294 8.42 6.19 6.42
C GLY A 294 9.75 5.47 6.72
N ARG A 295 9.94 4.97 7.95
CA ARG A 295 11.16 4.20 8.32
C ARG A 295 11.27 2.89 7.57
N THR A 296 10.14 2.23 7.32
CA THR A 296 10.08 1.04 6.49
C THR A 296 10.57 1.38 5.08
N LEU A 297 10.02 2.43 4.47
CA LEU A 297 10.35 2.87 3.12
C LEU A 297 11.82 3.33 2.98
N GLU A 298 12.42 3.87 4.04
CA GLU A 298 13.84 4.20 4.11
C GLU A 298 14.76 2.97 4.05
N LYS A 299 14.33 1.83 4.60
CA LYS A 299 15.13 0.60 4.69
C LYS A 299 14.97 -0.32 3.49
N LEU A 300 13.87 -0.23 2.73
CA LEU A 300 13.58 -1.15 1.63
C LEU A 300 14.69 -1.15 0.57
N GLY A 301 15.24 -2.32 0.27
CA GLY A 301 16.36 -2.44 -0.66
C GLY A 301 17.73 -2.09 -0.07
N GLU A 302 17.80 -1.57 1.17
CA GLU A 302 19.06 -1.20 1.83
C GLU A 302 19.75 -2.45 2.40
N THR A 303 21.00 -2.65 2.03
CA THR A 303 21.83 -3.75 2.55
C THR A 303 22.08 -3.55 4.05
N ASP A 304 22.20 -4.65 4.79
CA ASP A 304 22.39 -4.69 6.26
C ASP A 304 21.27 -4.06 7.10
N SER A 305 20.20 -3.57 6.46
CA SER A 305 18.99 -3.10 7.14
C SER A 305 17.99 -4.21 7.37
N TRP A 306 17.21 -4.08 8.46
CA TRP A 306 16.21 -5.06 8.87
C TRP A 306 14.90 -4.35 9.18
N ILE A 307 13.79 -4.95 8.76
CA ILE A 307 12.43 -4.44 8.99
C ILE A 307 11.71 -5.38 9.95
N LYS A 308 11.16 -4.81 11.04
CA LYS A 308 10.23 -5.54 11.90
C LYS A 308 8.91 -5.75 11.17
N VAL A 309 8.48 -7.00 11.05
CA VAL A 309 7.28 -7.39 10.29
C VAL A 309 6.41 -8.37 11.08
N ARG A 310 5.13 -8.42 10.74
CA ARG A 310 4.23 -9.54 11.03
C ARG A 310 3.92 -10.28 9.75
N THR A 311 4.03 -11.60 9.82
CA THR A 311 3.79 -12.54 8.71
C THR A 311 2.33 -13.00 8.66
N PRO A 312 1.88 -13.70 7.59
CA PRO A 312 0.50 -14.20 7.48
C PRO A 312 0.08 -15.15 8.61
N ASN A 313 1.02 -15.94 9.14
CA ASN A 313 0.78 -16.85 10.27
C ASN A 313 0.84 -16.14 11.64
N ARG A 314 0.91 -14.80 11.65
CA ARG A 314 1.01 -13.93 12.83
C ARG A 314 2.33 -14.01 13.60
N THR A 315 3.37 -14.64 13.05
CA THR A 315 4.73 -14.53 13.62
C THR A 315 5.25 -13.12 13.41
N GLU A 316 5.71 -12.49 14.49
CA GLU A 316 6.41 -11.22 14.48
C GLU A 316 7.92 -11.44 14.58
N GLY A 317 8.68 -10.72 13.76
CA GLY A 317 10.13 -10.80 13.75
C GLY A 317 10.75 -9.80 12.80
N PHE A 318 11.99 -10.03 12.41
CA PHE A 318 12.77 -9.16 11.55
C PHE A 318 13.14 -9.89 10.26
N VAL A 319 12.96 -9.21 9.13
CA VAL A 319 13.40 -9.69 7.81
C VAL A 319 14.44 -8.74 7.23
N ALA A 320 15.36 -9.30 6.44
CA ALA A 320 16.38 -8.52 5.73
C ALA A 320 15.72 -7.59 4.70
N ALA A 321 15.94 -6.29 4.84
CA ALA A 321 15.21 -5.26 4.10
C ALA A 321 15.54 -5.25 2.60
N TRP A 322 16.75 -5.66 2.22
CA TRP A 322 17.19 -5.78 0.82
C TRP A 322 16.52 -6.94 0.07
N PHE A 323 15.83 -7.84 0.78
CA PHE A 323 15.00 -8.87 0.16
C PHE A 323 13.50 -8.56 0.21
N CYS A 324 13.11 -7.34 0.57
CA CYS A 324 11.72 -6.91 0.62
C CYS A 324 11.45 -5.76 -0.35
N GLN A 325 10.20 -5.71 -0.84
CA GLN A 325 9.69 -4.60 -1.62
C GLN A 325 8.23 -4.33 -1.26
N THR A 326 7.74 -3.13 -1.55
CA THR A 326 6.31 -2.79 -1.39
C THR A 326 5.43 -3.56 -2.36
N ILE A 327 4.18 -3.74 -1.96
CA ILE A 327 3.10 -4.26 -2.79
C ILE A 327 2.20 -3.09 -3.21
N PRO A 328 1.89 -2.94 -4.51
CA PRO A 328 0.88 -1.99 -4.97
C PRO A 328 -0.49 -2.22 -4.28
N PRO A 329 -1.20 -1.16 -3.83
CA PRO A 329 -2.44 -1.30 -3.08
C PRO A 329 -3.53 -2.11 -3.80
N ASP A 330 -3.56 -2.07 -5.13
CA ASP A 330 -4.53 -2.78 -5.95
C ASP A 330 -4.31 -4.30 -5.99
N MET A 331 -3.14 -4.79 -5.55
CA MET A 331 -2.92 -6.23 -5.32
C MET A 331 -3.42 -6.69 -3.94
N LEU A 332 -3.70 -5.77 -3.01
CA LEU A 332 -4.06 -6.09 -1.61
C LEU A 332 -5.57 -6.15 -1.35
N THR A 333 -6.37 -5.45 -2.15
CA THR A 333 -7.79 -5.24 -1.85
C THR A 333 -8.68 -6.42 -2.19
N GLY A 334 -8.19 -7.44 -2.92
CA GLY A 334 -8.97 -8.60 -3.36
C GLY A 334 -10.12 -8.28 -4.34
N ASN A 335 -10.60 -7.03 -4.37
CA ASN A 335 -11.51 -6.48 -5.35
C ASN A 335 -10.75 -6.07 -6.60
N VAL A 336 -10.27 -7.09 -7.30
CA VAL A 336 -9.79 -6.97 -8.67
C VAL A 336 -11.01 -6.72 -9.55
N ASN A 337 -11.40 -5.45 -9.74
CA ASN A 337 -12.44 -5.11 -10.70
C ASN A 337 -11.94 -5.49 -12.09
N GLY A 338 -12.53 -6.52 -12.67
CA GLY A 338 -12.10 -7.04 -13.95
C GLY A 338 -13.17 -7.84 -14.67
N MET A 339 -12.85 -8.25 -15.89
CA MET A 339 -13.77 -8.99 -16.76
C MET A 339 -13.06 -10.15 -17.46
N ASN A 340 -13.76 -11.28 -17.52
CA ASN A 340 -13.39 -12.41 -18.39
C ASN A 340 -13.80 -12.08 -19.83
N LEU A 341 -12.85 -12.14 -20.76
CA LEU A 341 -13.06 -11.88 -22.18
C LEU A 341 -12.82 -13.14 -22.98
N ASP A 342 -13.76 -13.53 -23.84
CA ASP A 342 -13.54 -14.54 -24.86
C ASP A 342 -13.33 -13.88 -26.23
N LEU A 343 -12.07 -13.61 -26.58
CA LEU A 343 -11.73 -12.93 -27.83
C LEU A 343 -12.14 -13.70 -29.09
N ARG A 344 -12.50 -14.97 -28.98
CA ARG A 344 -13.01 -15.78 -30.09
C ARG A 344 -14.50 -15.54 -30.34
N HIS A 345 -15.24 -15.05 -29.35
CA HIS A 345 -16.63 -14.67 -29.55
C HIS A 345 -16.69 -13.32 -30.28
N VAL A 346 -17.62 -13.18 -31.23
CA VAL A 346 -17.76 -11.96 -32.06
C VAL A 346 -17.96 -10.68 -31.24
N ARG A 347 -18.53 -10.80 -30.02
CA ARG A 347 -18.70 -9.70 -29.05
C ARG A 347 -17.72 -9.72 -27.88
N GLY A 348 -16.84 -10.71 -27.80
CA GLY A 348 -16.00 -10.94 -26.62
C GLY A 348 -14.67 -10.20 -26.61
N GLY A 349 -14.40 -9.36 -27.62
CA GLY A 349 -13.31 -8.38 -27.64
C GLY A 349 -13.82 -6.94 -27.74
N PRO A 350 -14.53 -6.42 -26.72
CA PRO A 350 -15.02 -5.03 -26.73
C PRO A 350 -13.84 -4.04 -26.76
N SER A 351 -14.07 -2.84 -27.30
CA SER A 351 -13.08 -1.77 -27.30
C SER A 351 -12.73 -1.31 -25.87
N PRO A 352 -11.51 -0.84 -25.62
CA PRO A 352 -11.08 -0.34 -24.32
C PRO A 352 -12.04 0.68 -23.68
N ASP A 353 -12.63 1.58 -24.47
CA ASP A 353 -13.54 2.62 -23.97
C ASP A 353 -14.81 2.05 -23.33
N ARG A 354 -15.25 0.86 -23.76
CA ARG A 354 -16.42 0.19 -23.18
C ARG A 354 -16.13 -0.52 -21.86
N LEU A 355 -14.85 -0.61 -21.49
CA LEU A 355 -14.36 -1.31 -20.30
C LEU A 355 -13.85 -0.33 -19.23
N GLN A 356 -14.09 0.97 -19.40
CA GLN A 356 -13.66 2.00 -18.45
C GLN A 356 -14.14 1.70 -17.03
N GLY A 357 -13.25 1.89 -16.05
CA GLY A 357 -13.49 1.57 -14.64
C GLY A 357 -13.11 0.16 -14.22
N LEU A 358 -12.77 -0.73 -15.16
CA LEU A 358 -12.12 -2.02 -14.85
C LEU A 358 -10.60 -1.84 -14.76
N GLY A 359 -9.95 -2.61 -13.88
CA GLY A 359 -8.49 -2.65 -13.76
C GLY A 359 -7.86 -3.87 -14.44
N TRP A 360 -8.60 -4.97 -14.57
CA TRP A 360 -8.08 -6.25 -15.03
C TRP A 360 -8.91 -6.91 -16.12
N LEU A 361 -8.24 -7.52 -17.10
CA LEU A 361 -8.87 -8.31 -18.15
C LEU A 361 -8.29 -9.71 -18.17
N ARG A 362 -9.14 -10.73 -18.06
CA ARG A 362 -8.76 -12.14 -18.04
C ARG A 362 -9.12 -12.80 -19.36
N LEU A 363 -8.14 -13.41 -20.03
CA LEU A 363 -8.23 -13.85 -21.42
C LEU A 363 -7.71 -15.29 -21.59
N PRO A 364 -8.53 -16.24 -22.07
CA PRO A 364 -8.05 -17.57 -22.42
C PRO A 364 -7.16 -17.51 -23.67
N TYR A 365 -5.99 -18.14 -23.59
CA TYR A 365 -5.02 -18.26 -24.67
C TYR A 365 -5.18 -19.59 -25.39
N LYS A 366 -6.00 -19.58 -26.42
CA LYS A 366 -6.24 -20.74 -27.27
C LYS A 366 -5.16 -20.77 -28.36
N ALA A 367 -4.50 -21.90 -28.55
CA ALA A 367 -3.37 -21.99 -29.48
C ALA A 367 -3.29 -23.31 -30.25
N THR A 368 -4.37 -24.08 -30.26
CA THR A 368 -4.45 -25.35 -30.98
C THR A 368 -5.17 -25.21 -32.33
N PRO A 369 -4.93 -26.14 -33.28
CA PRO A 369 -5.68 -26.20 -34.53
C PRO A 369 -7.19 -26.34 -34.32
N SER A 370 -7.61 -27.11 -33.30
CA SER A 370 -9.02 -27.27 -32.93
C SER A 370 -9.69 -25.95 -32.50
N GLN A 371 -8.90 -24.98 -32.06
CA GLN A 371 -9.36 -23.64 -31.69
C GLN A 371 -9.18 -22.62 -32.83
N GLY A 372 -8.80 -23.08 -34.03
CA GLY A 372 -8.60 -22.26 -35.22
C GLY A 372 -7.21 -21.63 -35.34
N PHE A 373 -6.21 -22.17 -34.63
CA PHE A 373 -4.82 -21.72 -34.70
C PHE A 373 -3.93 -22.84 -35.25
N PRO A 374 -3.57 -22.81 -36.54
CA PRO A 374 -2.72 -23.83 -37.15
C PRO A 374 -1.36 -23.97 -36.45
N SER A 375 -0.81 -22.86 -35.93
CA SER A 375 0.42 -22.82 -35.15
C SER A 375 0.31 -21.89 -33.94
N LEU A 376 1.26 -22.04 -33.01
CA LEU A 376 1.40 -21.11 -31.88
C LEU A 376 1.70 -19.67 -32.35
N ASN A 377 2.38 -19.51 -33.48
CA ASN A 377 2.65 -18.19 -34.05
C ASN A 377 1.37 -17.51 -34.56
N ASP A 378 0.41 -18.26 -35.08
CA ASP A 378 -0.90 -17.72 -35.48
C ASP A 378 -1.68 -17.21 -34.26
N ALA A 379 -1.61 -17.94 -33.15
CA ALA A 379 -2.15 -17.47 -31.88
C ALA A 379 -1.45 -16.17 -31.42
N HIS A 380 -0.12 -16.11 -31.47
CA HIS A 380 0.62 -14.89 -31.15
C HIS A 380 0.15 -13.68 -31.95
N ASN A 381 0.03 -13.84 -33.27
CA ASN A 381 -0.41 -12.78 -34.18
C ASN A 381 -1.86 -12.35 -33.90
N PHE A 382 -2.72 -13.27 -33.46
CA PHE A 382 -4.09 -12.95 -33.09
C PHE A 382 -4.20 -12.18 -31.76
N TYR A 383 -3.51 -12.62 -30.71
CA TYR A 383 -3.65 -12.05 -29.37
C TYR A 383 -2.87 -10.74 -29.20
N GLN A 384 -1.69 -10.61 -29.82
CA GLN A 384 -0.79 -9.48 -29.61
C GLN A 384 -1.44 -8.09 -29.80
N PRO A 385 -2.09 -7.77 -30.94
CA PRO A 385 -2.64 -6.42 -31.14
C PRO A 385 -3.73 -6.05 -30.12
N ARG A 386 -4.45 -7.05 -29.58
CA ARG A 386 -5.49 -6.84 -28.56
C ARG A 386 -4.88 -6.58 -27.19
N LEU A 387 -3.85 -7.34 -26.82
CA LEU A 387 -3.09 -7.10 -25.58
C LEU A 387 -2.45 -5.71 -25.60
N GLU A 388 -1.88 -5.30 -26.74
CA GLU A 388 -1.32 -3.95 -26.92
C GLU A 388 -2.40 -2.85 -26.77
N ALA A 389 -3.59 -3.05 -27.35
CA ALA A 389 -4.68 -2.09 -27.23
C ALA A 389 -5.15 -1.94 -25.77
N TYR A 390 -5.31 -3.03 -25.04
CA TYR A 390 -5.71 -3.00 -23.63
C TYR A 390 -4.62 -2.44 -22.71
N ALA A 391 -3.36 -2.83 -22.91
CA ALA A 391 -2.24 -2.29 -22.15
C ALA A 391 -2.09 -0.78 -22.34
N ARG A 392 -2.25 -0.27 -23.57
CA ARG A 392 -2.22 1.17 -23.87
C ARG A 392 -3.33 1.94 -23.17
N ALA A 393 -4.48 1.30 -22.96
CA ALA A 393 -5.61 1.87 -22.23
C ALA A 393 -5.50 1.70 -20.70
N GLY A 394 -4.38 1.16 -20.20
CA GLY A 394 -4.09 1.07 -18.76
C GLY A 394 -4.62 -0.19 -18.07
N PHE A 395 -5.16 -1.16 -18.82
CA PHE A 395 -5.63 -2.42 -18.23
C PHE A 395 -4.46 -3.37 -17.94
N LYS A 396 -4.52 -4.06 -16.81
CA LYS A 396 -3.68 -5.24 -16.53
C LYS A 396 -4.32 -6.47 -17.17
N THR A 397 -3.56 -7.20 -17.99
CA THR A 397 -4.08 -8.42 -18.62
C THR A 397 -3.57 -9.68 -17.93
N MET A 398 -4.45 -10.65 -17.73
CA MET A 398 -4.14 -11.99 -17.24
C MET A 398 -4.40 -13.00 -18.36
N VAL A 399 -3.36 -13.74 -18.72
CA VAL A 399 -3.42 -14.76 -19.78
C VAL A 399 -3.63 -16.14 -19.15
N ILE A 400 -4.69 -16.82 -19.60
CA ILE A 400 -5.10 -18.11 -19.06
C ILE A 400 -4.67 -19.23 -19.99
N LEU A 401 -3.83 -20.12 -19.46
CA LEU A 401 -3.29 -21.27 -20.17
C LEU A 401 -4.05 -22.51 -19.73
N THR A 402 -4.68 -23.20 -20.67
CA THR A 402 -5.57 -24.34 -20.42
C THR A 402 -5.25 -25.50 -21.36
N HIS A 403 -6.00 -26.60 -21.29
CA HIS A 403 -5.92 -27.66 -22.29
C HIS A 403 -6.19 -27.17 -23.73
N GLN A 404 -6.89 -26.05 -23.92
CA GLN A 404 -7.14 -25.44 -25.24
C GLN A 404 -5.94 -24.64 -25.77
N THR A 405 -4.94 -24.41 -24.93
CA THR A 405 -3.65 -23.87 -25.33
C THR A 405 -2.81 -24.93 -26.06
N TYR A 406 -2.97 -26.21 -25.73
CA TYR A 406 -2.19 -27.29 -26.36
C TYR A 406 -2.88 -28.67 -26.35
N GLY A 407 -3.27 -29.16 -25.16
CA GLY A 407 -3.73 -30.55 -24.93
C GLY A 407 -4.82 -31.08 -25.87
N GLU A 408 -5.92 -30.34 -26.06
CA GLU A 408 -7.06 -30.79 -26.89
C GLU A 408 -6.69 -30.95 -28.38
N GLY A 409 -5.76 -30.14 -28.88
CA GLY A 409 -5.34 -30.19 -30.29
C GLY A 409 -4.22 -31.19 -30.56
N ALA A 410 -3.55 -31.67 -29.51
CA ALA A 410 -2.42 -32.58 -29.60
C ALA A 410 -2.78 -34.04 -29.26
N GLY A 411 -4.08 -34.36 -29.21
CA GLY A 411 -4.57 -35.73 -28.97
C GLY A 411 -4.59 -36.17 -27.51
N TYR A 412 -4.44 -35.24 -26.57
CA TYR A 412 -4.53 -35.52 -25.13
C TYR A 412 -5.99 -35.41 -24.67
N PHE A 413 -6.66 -36.55 -24.55
CA PHE A 413 -8.03 -36.64 -24.03
C PHE A 413 -8.03 -37.09 -22.58
N TRP A 414 -8.31 -36.16 -21.68
CA TRP A 414 -8.09 -36.34 -20.24
C TRP A 414 -8.91 -37.45 -19.58
N PRO A 415 -10.22 -37.62 -19.85
CA PRO A 415 -10.98 -38.72 -19.26
C PRO A 415 -10.33 -40.09 -19.52
N ARG A 416 -9.80 -40.28 -20.73
CA ARG A 416 -9.06 -41.48 -21.12
C ARG A 416 -7.67 -41.56 -20.46
N MET A 417 -6.98 -40.44 -20.32
CA MET A 417 -5.69 -40.40 -19.59
C MET A 417 -5.87 -40.69 -18.10
N TYR A 418 -7.01 -40.35 -17.49
CA TYR A 418 -7.30 -40.69 -16.10
C TYR A 418 -7.73 -42.16 -15.93
N ALA A 419 -8.58 -42.66 -16.83
CA ALA A 419 -9.22 -43.97 -16.71
C ALA A 419 -8.38 -45.12 -17.29
N GLU A 420 -7.66 -44.89 -18.38
CA GLU A 420 -7.03 -45.95 -19.19
C GLU A 420 -5.51 -45.85 -19.27
N ASP A 421 -4.94 -44.64 -19.30
CA ASP A 421 -3.50 -44.45 -19.53
C ASP A 421 -2.94 -43.26 -18.74
N ARG A 422 -2.69 -43.48 -17.45
CA ARG A 422 -2.08 -42.48 -16.58
C ARG A 422 -0.64 -42.13 -16.99
N ALA A 423 0.05 -42.99 -17.73
CA ALA A 423 1.43 -42.75 -18.13
C ALA A 423 1.52 -41.60 -19.15
N LYS A 424 0.46 -41.36 -19.96
CA LYS A 424 0.38 -40.20 -20.86
C LYS A 424 0.53 -38.84 -20.18
N TRP A 425 0.24 -38.72 -18.88
CA TRP A 425 0.53 -37.47 -18.15
C TRP A 425 2.03 -37.13 -18.14
N ARG A 426 2.91 -38.15 -18.11
CA ARG A 426 4.37 -37.95 -18.17
C ARG A 426 4.84 -37.40 -19.51
N ASP A 427 4.07 -37.62 -20.56
CA ASP A 427 4.32 -37.10 -21.90
C ASP A 427 3.70 -35.71 -22.10
N PHE A 428 2.46 -35.51 -21.65
CA PHE A 428 1.74 -34.24 -21.77
C PHE A 428 2.41 -33.09 -20.98
N VAL A 429 2.73 -33.33 -19.70
CA VAL A 429 3.20 -32.27 -18.79
C VAL A 429 4.42 -31.50 -19.31
N PRO A 430 5.51 -32.14 -19.76
CA PRO A 430 6.67 -31.41 -20.28
C PRO A 430 6.35 -30.62 -21.56
N GLN A 431 5.47 -31.14 -22.43
CA GLN A 431 5.10 -30.46 -23.68
C GLN A 431 4.19 -29.26 -23.41
N PHE A 432 3.23 -29.38 -22.49
CA PHE A 432 2.42 -28.25 -22.05
C PHE A 432 3.28 -27.16 -21.38
N ALA A 433 4.22 -27.56 -20.52
CA ALA A 433 5.15 -26.62 -19.89
C ALA A 433 6.03 -25.90 -20.91
N GLU A 434 6.46 -26.58 -21.97
CA GLU A 434 7.19 -25.99 -23.09
C GLU A 434 6.37 -24.90 -23.80
N VAL A 435 5.13 -25.21 -24.18
CA VAL A 435 4.23 -24.23 -24.82
C VAL A 435 3.97 -23.03 -23.91
N CYS A 436 3.74 -23.25 -22.61
CA CYS A 436 3.61 -22.19 -21.62
C CYS A 436 4.85 -21.30 -21.56
N ARG A 437 6.06 -21.89 -21.61
CA ARG A 437 7.33 -21.15 -21.62
C ARG A 437 7.47 -20.29 -22.87
N GLN A 438 7.11 -20.82 -24.05
CA GLN A 438 7.17 -20.06 -25.31
C GLN A 438 6.20 -18.87 -25.29
N ILE A 439 4.98 -19.06 -24.80
CA ILE A 439 4.01 -17.97 -24.62
C ILE A 439 4.55 -16.91 -23.66
N ALA A 440 5.07 -17.32 -22.49
CA ALA A 440 5.63 -16.40 -21.52
C ALA A 440 6.82 -15.60 -22.09
N ALA A 441 7.72 -16.26 -22.81
CA ALA A 441 8.87 -15.65 -23.47
C ALA A 441 8.46 -14.62 -24.53
N ARG A 442 7.36 -14.86 -25.27
CA ARG A 442 6.84 -13.94 -26.29
C ARG A 442 6.50 -12.56 -25.72
N TYR A 443 5.99 -12.49 -24.49
CA TYR A 443 5.52 -11.25 -23.87
C TYR A 443 6.42 -10.72 -22.75
N ALA A 444 7.50 -11.43 -22.42
CA ALA A 444 8.48 -11.01 -21.42
C ALA A 444 9.03 -9.61 -21.73
N ASN A 445 9.14 -8.75 -20.71
CA ASN A 445 9.66 -7.38 -20.79
C ASN A 445 8.90 -6.42 -21.74
N ARG A 446 7.69 -6.77 -22.18
CA ARG A 446 6.87 -5.91 -23.04
C ARG A 446 5.75 -5.18 -22.29
N ASN A 447 5.57 -5.48 -21.00
CA ASN A 447 4.50 -4.95 -20.16
C ASN A 447 3.08 -5.18 -20.74
N LEU A 448 2.89 -6.28 -21.50
CA LEU A 448 1.61 -6.61 -22.13
C LEU A 448 0.78 -7.59 -21.32
N VAL A 449 1.44 -8.46 -20.54
CA VAL A 449 0.80 -9.49 -19.70
C VAL A 449 1.26 -9.28 -18.27
N ALA A 450 0.31 -9.01 -17.37
CA ALA A 450 0.58 -8.75 -15.95
C ALA A 450 0.64 -10.05 -15.13
N ALA A 451 -0.08 -11.10 -15.57
CA ALA A 451 -0.10 -12.39 -14.90
C ALA A 451 -0.41 -13.54 -15.88
N TYR A 452 0.10 -14.73 -15.57
CA TYR A 452 -0.32 -15.99 -16.19
C TYR A 452 -1.06 -16.82 -15.14
N GLN A 453 -2.13 -17.49 -15.57
CA GLN A 453 -2.81 -18.47 -14.74
C GLN A 453 -2.92 -19.77 -15.53
N ILE A 454 -2.44 -20.86 -14.93
CA ILE A 454 -2.78 -22.20 -15.39
C ILE A 454 -4.13 -22.54 -14.75
N TRP A 455 -5.14 -22.78 -15.59
CA TRP A 455 -6.51 -22.99 -15.14
C TRP A 455 -7.13 -24.18 -15.86
N ASN A 456 -8.04 -24.85 -15.16
CA ASN A 456 -8.81 -25.94 -15.70
C ASN A 456 -10.29 -25.77 -15.32
N GLU A 457 -11.20 -26.04 -16.27
CA GLU A 457 -12.66 -25.98 -16.10
C GLU A 457 -13.34 -27.36 -16.18
N GLN A 458 -12.57 -28.45 -16.05
CA GLN A 458 -13.08 -29.83 -16.02
C GLN A 458 -12.84 -30.51 -14.68
#